data_AF-A0A938W5S6-F1
#
_entry.id   AF-A0A938W5S6-F1
#
_cell.length_a   1.000
_cell.length_b   1.000
_cell.length_c   1.000
_cell.angle_alpha   90.00
_cell.angle_beta   90.00
_cell.angle_gamma   90.00
#
_symmetry.space_group_name_H-M   'P 1'
#
loop_
_entity.id
_entity.type
_entity.pdbx_description
1 polymer ?
#
loop_
_entity_poly.entity_id
_entity_poly.type
_entity_poly.pdbx_seq_one_letter_code
_entity_poly.pdbx_strand_id
1 'polypeptide(L)'
;MTDDVQATLQRELRRSQPDYIVYVPKSVDGSTFDTGNEHFLVTDAPDGAMMAVWTQSTREGAGDHRIMFSRSEDEGVTWAAPTRLVGPRWPGDGKIASWGYPLVSKSGRIYVVWNQYQGPVDISNQFTGTMDCVYSDDLGRSWSTPATIPMKRSPHDHWDPEVPSNWIVWQAPARDLRGRWFVGFTRWISMAVRRVPRTQKTWTAESVVEFMRYENLDDDPAPEQIEISWFAWGDRALRVPHNDDPLLSVAQEPSIVRLPD
;
A
#
# COMPACT_ATOMS: atom_id res chain seq x y z
N MET A 1 20.63 -10.12 28.58
CA MET A 1 20.31 -10.09 27.13
C MET A 1 19.13 -9.17 26.83
N THR A 2 18.04 -9.17 27.61
CA THR A 2 16.92 -8.22 27.48
C THR A 2 17.30 -6.75 27.70
N ASP A 3 18.18 -6.47 28.67
CA ASP A 3 18.64 -5.10 28.96
C ASP A 3 19.40 -4.46 27.79
N ASP A 4 20.04 -5.28 26.95
CA ASP A 4 20.82 -4.83 25.78
C ASP A 4 19.92 -4.46 24.58
N VAL A 5 18.80 -5.18 24.41
CA VAL A 5 17.81 -4.88 23.37
C VAL A 5 17.09 -3.56 23.65
N GLN A 6 16.60 -3.36 24.87
CA GLN A 6 15.94 -2.11 25.24
C GLN A 6 16.89 -0.92 25.15
N ALA A 7 18.13 -1.05 25.64
CA ALA A 7 19.13 0.00 25.52
C ALA A 7 19.45 0.33 24.05
N THR A 8 19.57 -0.70 23.20
CA THR A 8 19.80 -0.51 21.75
C THR A 8 18.61 0.18 21.08
N LEU A 9 17.37 -0.25 21.34
CA LEU A 9 16.17 0.38 20.79
C LEU A 9 16.07 1.85 21.23
N GLN A 10 16.28 2.16 22.51
CA GLN A 10 16.26 3.54 23.01
C GLN A 10 17.33 4.40 22.35
N ARG A 11 18.52 3.85 22.10
CA ARG A 11 19.58 4.55 21.36
C ARG A 11 19.19 4.83 19.92
N GLU A 12 18.72 3.82 19.17
CA GLU A 12 18.34 3.99 17.77
C GLU A 12 17.11 4.90 17.62
N LEU A 13 16.13 4.81 18.52
CA LEU A 13 14.93 5.65 18.54
C LEU A 13 15.24 7.14 18.64
N ARG A 14 16.33 7.49 19.34
CA ARG A 14 16.76 8.89 19.52
C ARG A 14 17.79 9.34 18.48
N ARG A 15 18.22 8.47 17.57
CA ARG A 15 19.35 8.73 16.66
C ARG A 15 19.15 9.92 15.75
N SER A 16 17.92 10.14 15.26
CA SER A 16 17.53 11.29 14.44
C SER A 16 16.88 12.42 15.21
N GLN A 17 16.76 12.30 16.54
CA GLN A 17 15.96 13.22 17.39
C GLN A 17 14.56 13.48 16.82
N PRO A 18 13.74 12.45 16.57
CA PRO A 18 12.46 12.63 15.92
C PRO A 18 11.48 13.41 16.81
N ASP A 19 10.67 14.29 16.21
CA ASP A 19 9.60 15.01 16.89
C ASP A 19 8.48 14.07 17.35
N TYR A 20 8.20 13.04 16.55
CA TYR A 20 7.12 12.08 16.78
C TYR A 20 7.62 10.64 16.71
N ILE A 21 7.07 9.79 17.58
CA ILE A 21 7.32 8.35 17.60
C ILE A 21 5.99 7.65 17.47
N VAL A 22 5.80 6.94 16.36
CA VAL A 22 4.54 6.25 16.07
C VAL A 22 4.58 4.80 16.54
N TYR A 23 5.69 4.11 16.27
CA TYR A 23 5.84 2.71 16.59
C TYR A 23 7.31 2.39 16.90
N VAL A 24 7.52 1.53 17.91
CA VAL A 24 8.83 1.00 18.28
C VAL A 24 8.77 -0.52 18.18
N PRO A 25 9.57 -1.15 17.28
CA PRO A 25 9.66 -2.61 17.20
C PRO A 25 10.09 -3.22 18.53
N LYS A 26 9.67 -4.47 18.78
CA LYS A 26 9.94 -5.14 20.06
C LYS A 26 11.27 -5.91 20.07
N SER A 27 11.93 -6.03 18.93
CA SER A 27 13.26 -6.62 18.82
C SER A 27 14.13 -5.89 17.79
N VAL A 28 15.42 -6.19 17.80
CA VAL A 28 16.40 -5.66 16.82
C VAL A 28 16.76 -6.72 15.78
N ASP A 29 16.61 -8.00 16.13
CA ASP A 29 16.96 -9.17 15.32
C ASP A 29 15.80 -9.72 14.48
N GLY A 30 14.62 -9.10 14.55
CA GLY A 30 13.41 -9.55 13.86
C GLY A 30 12.67 -10.70 14.55
N SER A 31 13.08 -11.17 15.73
CA SER A 31 12.39 -12.23 16.49
C SER A 31 10.95 -11.89 16.88
N THR A 32 10.56 -10.62 16.87
CA THR A 32 9.18 -10.15 17.11
C THR A 32 8.41 -9.85 15.83
N PHE A 33 9.03 -10.10 14.67
CA PHE A 33 8.46 -9.99 13.34
C PHE A 33 7.97 -8.59 12.95
N ASP A 34 8.37 -7.53 13.65
CA ASP A 34 7.78 -6.18 13.55
C ASP A 34 8.80 -5.07 13.22
N THR A 35 9.98 -5.42 12.69
CA THR A 35 11.05 -4.45 12.41
C THR A 35 10.95 -3.82 11.02
N GLY A 36 10.34 -4.50 10.04
CA GLY A 36 9.97 -3.91 8.75
C GLY A 36 8.68 -3.11 8.90
N ASN A 37 8.74 -1.79 8.70
CA ASN A 37 7.57 -0.91 8.73
C ASN A 37 7.68 0.06 7.55
N GLU A 38 6.90 -0.20 6.51
CA GLU A 38 6.99 0.42 5.19
C GLU A 38 5.65 1.02 4.80
N HIS A 39 5.66 1.95 3.82
CA HIS A 39 4.45 2.59 3.29
C HIS A 39 3.56 3.17 4.41
N PHE A 40 4.19 3.98 5.27
CA PHE A 40 3.56 4.60 6.42
C PHE A 40 2.83 5.88 6.00
N LEU A 41 1.50 5.86 6.05
CA LEU A 41 0.62 6.94 5.63
C LEU A 41 -0.19 7.47 6.81
N VAL A 42 -0.17 8.78 6.99
CA VAL A 42 -0.92 9.48 8.04
C VAL A 42 -1.89 10.47 7.39
N THR A 43 -3.13 10.50 7.87
CA THR A 43 -4.18 11.42 7.43
C THR A 43 -5.09 11.77 8.59
N ASP A 44 -5.86 12.85 8.44
CA ASP A 44 -6.94 13.17 9.36
C ASP A 44 -8.02 12.08 9.32
N ALA A 45 -8.52 11.72 10.49
CA ALA A 45 -9.67 10.88 10.69
C ALA A 45 -10.96 11.73 10.66
N PRO A 46 -12.14 11.12 10.44
CA PRO A 46 -13.41 11.85 10.30
C PRO A 46 -13.78 12.73 11.50
N ASP A 47 -13.29 12.40 12.69
CA ASP A 47 -13.54 13.10 13.95
C ASP A 47 -12.46 14.13 14.31
N GLY A 48 -11.52 14.41 13.40
CA GLY A 48 -10.43 15.38 13.59
C GLY A 48 -9.21 14.85 14.34
N ALA A 49 -9.24 13.59 14.80
CA ALA A 49 -8.06 12.87 15.24
C ALA A 49 -7.14 12.53 14.04
N MET A 50 -5.93 12.03 14.27
CA MET A 50 -5.09 11.47 13.21
C MET A 50 -5.27 9.95 13.14
N MET A 51 -5.12 9.38 11.95
CA MET A 51 -5.02 7.95 11.74
C MET A 51 -3.82 7.60 10.86
N ALA A 52 -3.24 6.43 11.12
CA ALA A 52 -2.10 5.90 10.40
C ALA A 52 -2.39 4.49 9.88
N VAL A 53 -1.97 4.23 8.64
CA VAL A 53 -1.94 2.90 8.02
C VAL A 53 -0.54 2.62 7.52
N TRP A 54 -0.04 1.40 7.74
CA TRP A 54 1.26 0.97 7.20
C TRP A 54 1.33 -0.52 6.95
N THR A 55 2.35 -0.92 6.19
CA THR A 55 2.70 -2.32 5.97
C THR A 55 3.78 -2.71 6.97
N GLN A 56 3.51 -3.71 7.81
CA GLN A 56 4.48 -4.25 8.76
C GLN A 56 4.93 -5.66 8.35
N SER A 57 6.17 -5.99 8.66
CA SER A 57 6.81 -7.28 8.37
C SER A 57 7.99 -7.55 9.29
N THR A 58 8.54 -8.77 9.22
CA THR A 58 9.78 -9.15 9.91
C THR A 58 10.98 -8.36 9.39
N ARG A 59 10.95 -8.03 8.10
CA ARG A 59 11.85 -7.16 7.34
C ARG A 59 11.30 -7.11 5.92
N GLU A 60 11.74 -6.16 5.12
CA GLU A 60 11.39 -6.07 3.70
C GLU A 60 11.54 -7.44 3.01
N GLY A 61 10.46 -7.89 2.36
CA GLY A 61 10.44 -9.14 1.62
C GLY A 61 10.49 -10.44 2.44
N ALA A 62 10.31 -10.39 3.76
CA ALA A 62 10.29 -11.61 4.60
C ALA A 62 9.09 -12.54 4.34
N GLY A 63 8.11 -12.11 3.56
CA GLY A 63 6.93 -12.91 3.23
C GLY A 63 5.85 -12.90 4.32
N ASP A 64 5.82 -11.85 5.15
CA ASP A 64 4.83 -11.69 6.22
C ASP A 64 4.20 -10.29 6.28
N HIS A 65 4.08 -9.61 5.14
CA HIS A 65 3.45 -8.30 5.06
C HIS A 65 2.00 -8.35 5.58
N ARG A 66 1.69 -7.41 6.47
CA ARG A 66 0.38 -7.23 7.09
C ARG A 66 0.06 -5.74 7.19
N ILE A 67 -1.23 -5.43 7.11
CA ILE A 67 -1.71 -4.06 7.19
C ILE A 67 -2.05 -3.73 8.63
N MET A 68 -1.47 -2.64 9.13
CA MET A 68 -1.62 -2.15 10.48
C MET A 68 -2.35 -0.83 10.48
N PHE A 69 -3.10 -0.56 11.54
CA PHE A 69 -3.83 0.68 11.77
C PHE A 69 -3.58 1.21 13.19
N SER A 70 -3.42 2.52 13.33
CA SER A 70 -3.41 3.19 14.64
C SER A 70 -3.99 4.59 14.53
N ARG A 71 -4.32 5.18 15.68
CA ARG A 71 -4.89 6.52 15.82
C ARG A 71 -4.13 7.32 16.86
N SER A 72 -4.16 8.64 16.70
CA SER A 72 -3.69 9.61 17.67
C SER A 72 -4.78 10.64 17.91
N GLU A 73 -5.09 10.88 19.18
CA GLU A 73 -6.09 11.87 19.63
C GLU A 73 -5.44 13.22 20.01
N ASP A 74 -4.12 13.33 19.87
CA ASP A 74 -3.29 14.43 20.35
C ASP A 74 -2.27 14.90 19.30
N GLU A 75 -2.73 15.04 18.05
CA GLU A 75 -1.93 15.57 16.92
C GLU A 75 -0.60 14.84 16.69
N GLY A 76 -0.62 13.51 16.85
CA GLY A 76 0.49 12.62 16.57
C GLY A 76 1.47 12.46 17.74
N VAL A 77 1.26 13.16 18.86
CA VAL A 77 2.14 13.10 20.03
C VAL A 77 2.17 11.70 20.63
N THR A 78 1.01 11.05 20.77
CA THR A 78 0.89 9.65 21.18
C THR A 78 -0.01 8.87 20.23
N TRP A 79 0.28 7.58 20.09
CA TRP A 79 -0.46 6.67 19.22
C TRP A 79 -1.00 5.49 20.03
N ALA A 80 -2.23 5.09 19.73
CA ALA A 80 -2.82 3.89 20.28
C ALA A 80 -2.02 2.64 19.88
N ALA A 81 -2.18 1.57 20.67
CA ALA A 81 -1.58 0.28 20.30
C ALA A 81 -2.11 -0.14 18.92
N PRO A 82 -1.22 -0.56 18.00
CA PRO A 82 -1.61 -0.80 16.62
C PRO A 82 -2.48 -2.05 16.50
N THR A 83 -3.53 -1.96 15.68
CA THR A 83 -4.39 -3.09 15.35
C THR A 83 -3.99 -3.65 13.99
N ARG A 84 -3.79 -4.97 13.91
CA ARG A 84 -3.56 -5.67 12.64
C ARG A 84 -4.91 -5.88 11.95
N LEU A 85 -5.08 -5.30 10.77
CA LEU A 85 -6.30 -5.45 9.97
C LEU A 85 -6.32 -6.80 9.25
N VAL A 86 -5.26 -7.11 8.51
CA VAL A 86 -5.14 -8.30 7.64
C VAL A 86 -3.68 -8.73 7.49
N GLY A 87 -3.45 -9.91 6.89
CA GLY A 87 -2.12 -10.47 6.63
C GLY A 87 -1.57 -11.31 7.78
N PRO A 88 -0.51 -12.11 7.55
CA PRO A 88 0.08 -13.04 8.52
C PRO A 88 0.73 -12.36 9.72
N ARG A 89 0.85 -13.08 10.85
CA ARG A 89 1.60 -12.60 12.03
C ARG A 89 3.11 -12.81 11.91
N TRP A 90 3.54 -13.77 11.09
CA TRP A 90 4.94 -14.15 10.87
C TRP A 90 5.08 -14.88 9.53
N PRO A 91 6.31 -15.10 9.02
CA PRO A 91 6.52 -15.78 7.75
C PRO A 91 5.87 -17.17 7.71
N GLY A 92 5.03 -17.41 6.70
CA GLY A 92 4.31 -18.68 6.50
C GLY A 92 2.96 -18.82 7.22
N ASP A 93 2.51 -17.84 8.00
CA ASP A 93 1.21 -17.86 8.71
C ASP A 93 0.00 -17.62 7.77
N GLY A 94 0.22 -17.27 6.51
CA GLY A 94 -0.86 -17.03 5.56
C GLY A 94 -0.45 -16.20 4.35
N LYS A 95 -1.45 -15.80 3.56
CA LYS A 95 -1.28 -14.92 2.40
C LYS A 95 -1.00 -13.49 2.88
N ILE A 96 0.02 -12.86 2.30
CA ILE A 96 0.42 -11.51 2.65
C ILE A 96 -0.55 -10.45 2.12
N ALA A 97 -0.63 -9.33 2.84
CA ALA A 97 -1.37 -8.14 2.45
C ALA A 97 -0.38 -6.97 2.45
N SER A 98 -0.18 -6.33 1.30
CA SER A 98 0.92 -5.37 1.09
C SER A 98 0.40 -4.01 0.66
N TRP A 99 1.14 -2.96 1.05
CA TRP A 99 0.98 -1.60 0.52
C TRP A 99 -0.40 -1.01 0.75
N GLY A 100 -0.89 -1.15 1.99
CA GLY A 100 -2.20 -0.63 2.38
C GLY A 100 -2.27 0.89 2.35
N TYR A 101 -3.39 1.46 1.90
CA TYR A 101 -3.64 2.91 1.91
C TYR A 101 -5.07 3.25 2.33
N PRO A 102 -5.27 4.37 3.05
CA PRO A 102 -6.59 4.79 3.51
C PRO A 102 -7.32 5.64 2.48
N LEU A 103 -8.65 5.54 2.49
CA LEU A 103 -9.60 6.43 1.81
C LEU A 103 -10.73 6.72 2.80
N VAL A 104 -11.28 7.93 2.82
CA VAL A 104 -12.37 8.29 3.73
C VAL A 104 -13.54 8.83 2.92
N SER A 105 -14.73 8.29 3.11
CA SER A 105 -15.95 8.80 2.47
C SER A 105 -16.40 10.12 3.08
N LYS A 106 -17.32 10.82 2.42
CA LYS A 106 -17.90 12.06 2.95
C LYS A 106 -18.68 11.87 4.26
N SER A 107 -19.25 10.69 4.51
CA SER A 107 -19.96 10.39 5.77
C SER A 107 -19.00 10.07 6.92
N GLY A 108 -17.73 9.77 6.61
CA GLY A 108 -16.72 9.38 7.58
C GLY A 108 -16.42 7.88 7.62
N ARG A 109 -16.96 7.06 6.71
CA ARG A 109 -16.50 5.67 6.57
C ARG A 109 -15.03 5.65 6.16
N ILE A 110 -14.23 4.89 6.89
CA ILE A 110 -12.81 4.69 6.59
C ILE A 110 -12.67 3.39 5.80
N TYR A 111 -12.09 3.46 4.61
CA TYR A 111 -11.68 2.31 3.81
C TYR A 111 -10.17 2.14 3.91
N VAL A 112 -9.70 0.90 3.98
CA VAL A 112 -8.28 0.57 3.81
C VAL A 112 -8.17 -0.47 2.69
N VAL A 113 -7.47 -0.10 1.62
CA VAL A 113 -7.30 -0.90 0.41
C VAL A 113 -5.85 -1.38 0.34
N TRP A 114 -5.60 -2.62 -0.12
CA TRP A 114 -4.26 -3.18 -0.24
C TRP A 114 -4.12 -4.12 -1.43
N ASN A 115 -2.87 -4.50 -1.73
CA ASN A 115 -2.53 -5.58 -2.64
C ASN A 115 -2.57 -6.93 -1.91
N GLN A 116 -3.52 -7.79 -2.27
CA GLN A 116 -3.71 -9.09 -1.67
C GLN A 116 -3.08 -10.19 -2.51
N TYR A 117 -2.04 -10.83 -1.97
CA TYR A 117 -1.44 -12.01 -2.59
C TYR A 117 -2.45 -13.17 -2.65
N GLN A 118 -2.58 -13.83 -3.81
CA GLN A 118 -3.54 -14.92 -4.02
C GLN A 118 -2.94 -16.31 -4.24
N GLY A 119 -1.61 -16.44 -4.38
CA GLY A 119 -0.93 -17.72 -4.64
C GLY A 119 -0.06 -17.68 -5.90
N PRO A 120 -0.64 -17.39 -7.08
CA PRO A 120 0.17 -17.16 -8.27
C PRO A 120 1.05 -15.91 -8.13
N VAL A 121 2.32 -16.02 -8.54
CA VAL A 121 3.28 -14.91 -8.55
C VAL A 121 3.77 -14.71 -9.99
N ASP A 122 3.71 -13.47 -10.45
CA ASP A 122 4.33 -13.05 -11.70
C ASP A 122 5.61 -12.26 -11.39
N ILE A 123 5.50 -11.05 -10.83
CA ILE A 123 6.69 -10.24 -10.51
C ILE A 123 7.22 -10.52 -9.10
N SER A 124 6.34 -10.45 -8.11
CA SER A 124 6.64 -10.66 -6.69
C SER A 124 5.33 -10.89 -5.95
N ASN A 125 5.33 -11.66 -4.87
CA ASN A 125 4.15 -11.84 -4.01
C ASN A 125 3.70 -10.52 -3.35
N GLN A 126 4.56 -9.51 -3.29
CA GLN A 126 4.23 -8.18 -2.75
C GLN A 126 3.49 -7.29 -3.75
N PHE A 127 3.58 -7.59 -5.05
CA PHE A 127 2.99 -6.76 -6.12
C PHE A 127 1.96 -7.52 -6.95
N THR A 128 2.03 -8.85 -7.02
CA THR A 128 1.07 -9.70 -7.75
C THR A 128 -0.10 -10.03 -6.83
N GLY A 129 -1.25 -9.38 -7.06
CA GLY A 129 -2.39 -9.56 -6.18
C GLY A 129 -3.68 -8.88 -6.64
N THR A 130 -4.76 -9.24 -5.95
CA THR A 130 -6.06 -8.56 -6.09
C THR A 130 -6.07 -7.26 -5.30
N MET A 131 -7.02 -6.38 -5.61
CA MET A 131 -7.31 -5.19 -4.81
C MET A 131 -8.37 -5.55 -3.80
N ASP A 132 -7.98 -5.68 -2.53
CA ASP A 132 -8.89 -6.05 -1.45
C ASP A 132 -9.02 -4.88 -0.48
N CYS A 133 -10.13 -4.86 0.26
CA CYS A 133 -10.50 -3.75 1.13
C CYS A 133 -11.26 -4.22 2.38
N VAL A 134 -11.08 -3.47 3.46
CA VAL A 134 -11.96 -3.45 4.63
C VAL A 134 -12.46 -2.03 4.82
N TYR A 135 -13.58 -1.87 5.50
CA TYR A 135 -14.04 -0.56 5.94
C TYR A 135 -14.41 -0.55 7.43
N SER A 136 -14.45 0.64 8.02
CA SER A 136 -14.90 0.91 9.37
C SER A 136 -15.88 2.08 9.40
N ASP A 137 -17.00 1.87 10.10
CA ASP A 137 -18.04 2.87 10.35
C ASP A 137 -17.97 3.45 11.78
N ASP A 138 -17.00 3.02 12.57
CA ASP A 138 -16.86 3.35 14.00
C ASP A 138 -15.45 3.84 14.34
N LEU A 139 -14.88 4.63 13.42
CA LEU A 139 -13.60 5.31 13.61
C LEU A 139 -12.43 4.33 13.80
N GLY A 140 -12.49 3.14 13.20
CA GLY A 140 -11.45 2.11 13.23
C GLY A 140 -11.49 1.20 14.46
N ARG A 141 -12.57 1.25 15.26
CA ARG A 141 -12.75 0.35 16.42
C ARG A 141 -13.11 -1.07 16.00
N SER A 142 -13.89 -1.21 14.93
CA SER A 142 -14.18 -2.47 14.26
C SER A 142 -14.10 -2.32 12.74
N TRP A 143 -13.94 -3.46 12.06
CA TRP A 143 -13.70 -3.52 10.63
C TRP A 143 -14.60 -4.58 10.00
N SER A 144 -15.03 -4.33 8.76
CA SER A 144 -15.75 -5.30 7.94
C SER A 144 -14.91 -6.56 7.70
N THR A 145 -15.55 -7.62 7.24
CA THR A 145 -14.81 -8.72 6.61
C THR A 145 -14.11 -8.20 5.34
N PRO A 146 -12.87 -8.64 5.04
CA PRO A 146 -12.19 -8.31 3.79
C PRO A 146 -12.99 -8.74 2.56
N ALA A 147 -12.99 -7.89 1.54
CA ALA A 147 -13.63 -8.17 0.26
C ALA A 147 -12.85 -7.56 -0.91
N THR A 148 -12.99 -8.13 -2.10
CA THR A 148 -12.26 -7.70 -3.30
C THR A 148 -12.98 -6.55 -4.01
N ILE A 149 -12.26 -5.47 -4.26
CA ILE A 149 -12.64 -4.40 -5.18
C ILE A 149 -12.40 -4.88 -6.62
N PRO A 150 -13.41 -4.82 -7.51
CA PRO A 150 -13.23 -5.21 -8.90
C PRO A 150 -12.17 -4.35 -9.61
N MET A 151 -11.12 -5.00 -10.10
CA MET A 151 -10.03 -4.34 -10.81
C MET A 151 -10.08 -4.69 -12.31
N LYS A 152 -10.03 -3.66 -13.17
CA LYS A 152 -10.03 -3.88 -14.62
C LYS A 152 -8.69 -4.49 -15.06
N ARG A 153 -8.76 -5.63 -15.76
CA ARG A 153 -7.60 -6.30 -16.37
C ARG A 153 -6.92 -5.42 -17.39
N SER A 154 -5.61 -5.20 -17.22
CA SER A 154 -4.75 -4.40 -18.10
C SER A 154 -4.16 -5.26 -19.22
N PRO A 155 -3.89 -4.70 -20.42
CA PRO A 155 -3.08 -5.40 -21.44
C PRO A 155 -1.65 -5.71 -20.97
N HIS A 156 -1.20 -5.08 -19.88
CA HIS A 156 0.10 -5.36 -19.25
C HIS A 156 0.07 -6.52 -18.25
N ASP A 157 -1.12 -7.04 -17.93
CA ASP A 157 -1.24 -8.19 -17.05
C ASP A 157 -0.86 -9.49 -17.77
N HIS A 158 -0.62 -10.55 -17.00
CA HIS A 158 -0.35 -11.88 -17.53
C HIS A 158 -1.51 -12.37 -18.41
N TRP A 159 -1.26 -13.17 -19.45
CA TRP A 159 -2.33 -13.65 -20.34
C TRP A 159 -3.29 -14.64 -19.65
N ASP A 160 -2.79 -15.38 -18.65
CA ASP A 160 -3.60 -16.26 -17.78
C ASP A 160 -4.46 -15.41 -16.83
N PRO A 161 -5.80 -15.54 -16.86
CA PRO A 161 -6.71 -14.81 -15.97
C PRO A 161 -6.56 -15.20 -14.49
N GLU A 162 -6.01 -16.38 -14.18
CA GLU A 162 -5.78 -16.81 -12.80
C GLU A 162 -4.60 -16.10 -12.14
N VAL A 163 -3.74 -15.44 -12.94
CA VAL A 163 -2.61 -14.64 -12.44
C VAL A 163 -3.06 -13.19 -12.25
N PRO A 164 -3.13 -12.69 -10.99
CA PRO A 164 -3.58 -11.32 -10.72
C PRO A 164 -2.67 -10.26 -11.33
N SER A 165 -3.15 -9.01 -11.30
CA SER A 165 -2.39 -7.84 -11.73
C SER A 165 -1.13 -7.60 -10.87
N ASN A 166 -0.10 -6.98 -11.45
CA ASN A 166 1.07 -6.50 -10.72
C ASN A 166 0.99 -4.99 -10.44
N TRP A 167 0.80 -4.58 -9.18
CA TRP A 167 0.57 -3.16 -8.88
C TRP A 167 0.95 -2.75 -7.44
N ILE A 168 1.25 -1.46 -7.27
CA ILE A 168 1.37 -0.79 -5.97
C ILE A 168 0.81 0.64 -6.05
N VAL A 169 0.09 1.07 -5.02
CA VAL A 169 -0.12 2.48 -4.68
C VAL A 169 0.88 2.83 -3.59
N TRP A 170 1.74 3.83 -3.85
CA TRP A 170 2.82 4.23 -2.93
C TRP A 170 2.50 5.49 -2.10
N GLN A 171 1.56 6.31 -2.58
CA GLN A 171 1.21 7.56 -1.94
C GLN A 171 -0.20 7.49 -1.39
N ALA A 172 -0.46 8.21 -0.30
CA ALA A 172 -1.82 8.53 0.12
C ALA A 172 -2.60 9.15 -1.07
N PRO A 173 -3.78 8.61 -1.43
CA PRO A 173 -4.64 9.20 -2.44
C PRO A 173 -4.98 10.66 -2.13
N ALA A 174 -5.27 11.46 -3.16
CA ALA A 174 -5.71 12.84 -3.01
C ALA A 174 -7.13 13.02 -3.59
N ARG A 175 -7.87 14.02 -3.12
CA ARG A 175 -9.15 14.38 -3.75
C ARG A 175 -8.92 15.27 -4.99
N ASP A 176 -9.61 14.94 -6.08
CA ASP A 176 -9.64 15.73 -7.31
C ASP A 176 -10.44 17.04 -7.15
N LEU A 177 -10.50 17.87 -8.19
CA LEU A 177 -11.22 19.15 -8.15
C LEU A 177 -12.74 19.02 -7.95
N ARG A 178 -13.29 17.80 -8.05
CA ARG A 178 -14.69 17.48 -7.77
C ARG A 178 -14.86 16.73 -6.45
N GLY A 179 -13.80 16.63 -5.67
CA GLY A 179 -13.79 15.96 -4.37
C GLY A 179 -13.66 14.44 -4.43
N ARG A 180 -13.43 13.80 -5.59
CA ARG A 180 -13.33 12.33 -5.66
C ARG A 180 -11.91 11.87 -5.44
N TRP A 181 -11.71 10.70 -4.84
CA TRP A 181 -10.38 10.15 -4.63
C TRP A 181 -9.70 9.77 -5.93
N PHE A 182 -8.46 10.21 -6.10
CA PHE A 182 -7.62 10.00 -7.26
C PHE A 182 -6.21 9.65 -6.79
N VAL A 183 -5.58 8.66 -7.43
CA VAL A 183 -4.21 8.25 -7.09
C VAL A 183 -3.50 7.65 -8.29
N GLY A 184 -2.18 7.88 -8.35
CA GLY A 184 -1.30 7.19 -9.29
C GLY A 184 -0.83 5.86 -8.71
N PHE A 185 -0.60 4.88 -9.57
CA PHE A 185 -0.08 3.59 -9.13
C PHE A 185 0.91 3.04 -10.15
N THR A 186 1.89 2.27 -9.66
CA THR A 186 2.79 1.52 -10.54
C THR A 186 2.04 0.31 -11.07
N ARG A 187 2.19 0.06 -12.36
CA ARG A 187 1.88 -1.21 -13.01
C ARG A 187 3.19 -1.83 -13.47
N TRP A 188 3.58 -2.95 -12.91
CA TRP A 188 4.66 -3.75 -13.52
C TRP A 188 4.08 -4.55 -14.68
N ILE A 189 4.76 -4.52 -15.82
CA ILE A 189 4.36 -5.29 -16.99
C ILE A 189 4.73 -6.75 -16.73
N SER A 190 3.76 -7.64 -16.94
CA SER A 190 3.90 -9.08 -16.71
C SER A 190 5.10 -9.66 -17.44
N MET A 191 5.78 -10.63 -16.82
CA MET A 191 6.88 -11.34 -17.48
C MET A 191 6.45 -12.04 -18.77
N ALA A 192 5.16 -12.34 -18.90
CA ALA A 192 4.60 -13.01 -20.06
C ALA A 192 4.33 -12.09 -21.27
N VAL A 193 4.31 -10.76 -21.08
CA VAL A 193 4.01 -9.80 -22.16
C VAL A 193 5.05 -8.67 -22.27
N ARG A 194 5.90 -8.49 -21.25
CA ARG A 194 6.93 -7.44 -21.22
C ARG A 194 8.05 -7.70 -22.21
N ARG A 195 8.82 -6.64 -22.48
CA ARG A 195 10.10 -6.77 -23.17
C ARG A 195 11.12 -7.40 -22.23
N VAL A 196 12.00 -8.25 -22.75
CA VAL A 196 13.14 -8.77 -21.98
C VAL A 196 14.15 -7.64 -21.79
N PRO A 197 14.39 -7.15 -20.56
CA PRO A 197 15.34 -6.06 -20.33
C PRO A 197 16.76 -6.48 -20.69
N ARG A 198 17.57 -5.56 -21.22
CA ARG A 198 19.00 -5.82 -21.46
C ARG A 198 19.78 -6.13 -20.17
N THR A 199 19.38 -5.50 -19.07
CA THR A 199 19.93 -5.74 -17.73
C THR A 199 18.90 -6.44 -16.86
N GLN A 200 19.25 -7.57 -16.26
CA GLN A 200 18.34 -8.35 -15.39
C GLN A 200 18.42 -7.93 -13.92
N LYS A 201 18.44 -6.64 -13.63
CA LYS A 201 18.42 -6.16 -12.24
C LYS A 201 16.97 -6.07 -11.75
N THR A 202 16.73 -6.27 -10.47
CA THR A 202 15.35 -6.29 -9.91
C THR A 202 14.66 -4.93 -10.06
N TRP A 203 15.38 -3.82 -9.94
CA TRP A 203 14.87 -2.46 -10.14
C TRP A 203 14.65 -2.08 -11.60
N THR A 204 15.04 -2.93 -12.56
CA THR A 204 14.77 -2.71 -13.99
C THR A 204 13.58 -3.52 -14.50
N ALA A 205 12.70 -3.97 -13.60
CA ALA A 205 11.42 -4.58 -14.00
C ALA A 205 10.58 -3.55 -14.76
N GLU A 206 10.20 -3.89 -16.00
CA GLU A 206 9.43 -2.99 -16.87
C GLU A 206 8.15 -2.56 -16.15
N SER A 207 7.93 -1.25 -16.07
CA SER A 207 6.85 -0.65 -15.31
C SER A 207 6.38 0.64 -15.93
N VAL A 208 5.09 0.90 -15.76
CA VAL A 208 4.40 2.09 -16.22
C VAL A 208 3.59 2.69 -15.08
N VAL A 209 3.23 3.95 -15.22
CA VAL A 209 2.34 4.64 -14.29
C VAL A 209 0.95 4.80 -14.91
N GLU A 210 -0.05 4.33 -14.18
CA GLU A 210 -1.46 4.50 -14.48
C GLU A 210 -2.12 5.25 -13.31
N PHE A 211 -3.35 5.73 -13.49
CA PHE A 211 -4.10 6.38 -12.42
C PHE A 211 -5.49 5.78 -12.28
N MET A 212 -6.00 5.80 -11.05
CA MET A 212 -7.34 5.35 -10.71
C MET A 212 -8.11 6.49 -10.03
N ARG A 213 -9.41 6.56 -10.30
CA ARG A 213 -10.35 7.45 -9.62
C ARG A 213 -11.50 6.63 -9.06
N TYR A 214 -11.75 6.76 -7.76
CA TYR A 214 -12.90 6.15 -7.09
C TYR A 214 -14.12 7.04 -7.32
N GLU A 215 -15.16 6.51 -7.96
CA GLU A 215 -16.29 7.32 -8.44
C GLU A 215 -17.41 7.46 -7.41
N ASN A 216 -17.68 6.41 -6.63
CA ASN A 216 -18.84 6.31 -5.75
C ASN A 216 -18.49 6.11 -4.27
N LEU A 217 -17.22 6.34 -3.87
CA LEU A 217 -16.77 6.04 -2.50
C LEU A 217 -17.47 6.90 -1.44
N ASP A 218 -17.95 8.09 -1.80
CA ASP A 218 -18.71 8.96 -0.91
C ASP A 218 -20.16 8.50 -0.66
N ASP A 219 -20.65 7.47 -1.38
CA ASP A 219 -21.97 6.85 -1.18
C ASP A 219 -21.90 5.62 -0.24
N ASP A 220 -20.75 5.40 0.42
CA ASP A 220 -20.49 4.28 1.32
C ASP A 220 -20.78 2.88 0.71
N PRO A 221 -20.29 2.55 -0.49
CA PRO A 221 -20.48 1.23 -1.09
C PRO A 221 -19.77 0.14 -0.28
N ALA A 222 -20.26 -1.09 -0.35
CA ALA A 222 -19.46 -2.26 0.01
C ALA A 222 -18.26 -2.39 -0.96
N PRO A 223 -17.13 -3.00 -0.56
CA PRO A 223 -15.94 -3.11 -1.41
C PRO A 223 -16.19 -3.62 -2.83
N GLU A 224 -17.04 -4.64 -2.98
CA GLU A 224 -17.36 -5.26 -4.26
C GLU A 224 -18.16 -4.35 -5.19
N GLN A 225 -18.73 -3.27 -4.64
CA GLN A 225 -19.54 -2.26 -5.35
C GLN A 225 -18.77 -0.96 -5.58
N ILE A 226 -17.49 -0.88 -5.19
CA ILE A 226 -16.65 0.29 -5.46
C ILE A 226 -16.41 0.39 -6.97
N GLU A 227 -16.71 1.56 -7.53
CA GLU A 227 -16.53 1.86 -8.94
C GLU A 227 -15.23 2.66 -9.16
N ILE A 228 -14.40 2.18 -10.10
CA ILE A 228 -13.11 2.81 -10.42
C ILE A 228 -13.04 3.12 -11.93
N SER A 229 -12.74 4.39 -12.23
CA SER A 229 -12.29 4.81 -13.57
C SER A 229 -10.77 4.79 -13.68
N TRP A 230 -10.27 4.45 -14.88
CA TRP A 230 -8.84 4.27 -15.15
C TRP A 230 -8.33 5.30 -16.16
N PHE A 231 -7.20 5.95 -15.85
CA PHE A 231 -6.60 7.03 -16.65
C PHE A 231 -5.13 6.72 -16.92
N ALA A 232 -4.62 7.27 -18.04
CA ALA A 232 -3.31 6.89 -18.59
C ALA A 232 -3.14 5.35 -18.51
N TRP A 233 -4.06 4.62 -19.13
CA TRP A 233 -4.23 3.19 -18.92
C TRP A 233 -3.85 2.40 -20.18
N GLY A 234 -3.23 1.23 -19.99
CA GLY A 234 -2.78 0.36 -21.07
C GLY A 234 -1.70 1.01 -21.93
N ASP A 235 -1.92 1.12 -23.25
CA ASP A 235 -0.95 1.74 -24.17
C ASP A 235 -0.76 3.24 -23.95
N ARG A 236 -1.68 3.88 -23.22
CA ARG A 236 -1.61 5.31 -22.85
C ARG A 236 -0.95 5.54 -21.48
N ALA A 237 -0.44 4.49 -20.84
CA ALA A 237 0.25 4.62 -19.56
C ALA A 237 1.50 5.49 -19.65
N LEU A 238 1.76 6.23 -18.58
CA LEU A 238 2.95 7.05 -18.49
C LEU A 238 4.17 6.14 -18.43
N ARG A 239 5.16 6.46 -19.26
CA ARG A 239 6.40 5.69 -19.42
C ARG A 239 7.59 6.62 -19.20
N VAL A 240 8.62 6.10 -18.55
CA VAL A 240 9.91 6.79 -18.38
C VAL A 240 10.99 5.87 -18.94
N PRO A 241 11.70 6.26 -20.01
CA PRO A 241 12.71 5.41 -20.61
C PRO A 241 13.89 5.19 -19.65
N HIS A 242 14.35 3.95 -19.55
CA HIS A 242 15.57 3.63 -18.81
C HIS A 242 16.80 4.21 -19.51
N ASN A 243 17.78 4.70 -18.76
CA ASN A 243 18.97 5.37 -19.31
C ASN A 243 19.80 4.47 -20.25
N ASP A 244 19.95 3.19 -19.88
CA ASP A 244 20.77 2.21 -20.62
C ASP A 244 19.94 1.42 -21.67
N ASP A 245 18.62 1.53 -21.62
CA ASP A 245 17.69 0.87 -22.56
C ASP A 245 16.45 1.75 -22.77
N PRO A 246 16.51 2.75 -23.69
CA PRO A 246 15.42 3.70 -23.86
C PRO A 246 14.09 3.10 -24.34
N LEU A 247 14.10 1.84 -24.78
CA LEU A 247 12.90 1.09 -25.16
C LEU A 247 12.22 0.41 -23.98
N LEU A 248 12.88 0.33 -22.82
CA LEU A 248 12.37 -0.18 -21.56
C LEU A 248 11.78 0.99 -20.75
N SER A 249 10.53 0.86 -20.31
CA SER A 249 9.96 1.80 -19.34
C SER A 249 10.25 1.36 -17.92
N VAL A 250 10.77 2.25 -17.09
CA VAL A 250 10.89 2.07 -15.64
C VAL A 250 10.30 3.30 -14.97
N ALA A 251 8.98 3.26 -14.74
CA ALA A 251 8.23 4.32 -14.08
C ALA A 251 7.49 3.71 -12.89
N GLN A 252 7.93 4.06 -11.67
CA GLN A 252 7.44 3.45 -10.43
C GLN A 252 7.12 4.53 -9.40
N GLU A 253 6.21 4.17 -8.50
CA GLU A 253 5.87 4.88 -7.27
C GLU A 253 5.52 6.36 -7.50
N PRO A 254 4.57 6.64 -8.41
CA PRO A 254 4.20 8.00 -8.75
C PRO A 254 3.60 8.69 -7.54
N SER A 255 3.91 9.97 -7.38
CA SER A 255 3.25 10.85 -6.44
C SER A 255 2.50 11.94 -7.18
N ILE A 256 1.31 12.26 -6.70
CA ILE A 256 0.49 13.41 -7.10
C ILE A 256 0.54 14.46 -6.00
N VAL A 257 0.56 15.73 -6.40
CA VAL A 257 0.46 16.86 -5.48
C VAL A 257 -0.52 17.86 -6.07
N ARG A 258 -1.42 18.36 -5.24
CA ARG A 258 -2.27 19.49 -5.64
C ARG A 258 -1.42 20.74 -5.61
N LEU A 259 -1.28 21.38 -6.77
CA LEU A 259 -0.63 22.69 -6.84
C LEU A 259 -1.58 23.76 -6.26
N PRO A 260 -1.03 24.79 -5.59
CA PRO A 260 -1.82 25.96 -5.24
C PRO A 260 -2.37 26.62 -6.51
N ASP A 261 -3.56 27.19 -6.39
CA ASP A 261 -4.16 28.03 -7.45
C ASP A 261 -3.38 29.34 -7.62
#